data_AF-A0A2S6G4T2-F1
#
_entry.id   AF-A0A2S6G4T2-F1
#
_cell.length_a   1.000
_cell.length_b   1.000
_cell.length_c   1.000
_cell.angle_alpha   90.00
_cell.angle_beta   90.00
_cell.angle_gamma   90.00
#
_symmetry.space_group_name_H-M   'P 1'
#
loop_
_entity.id
_entity.type
_entity.pdbx_description
1 polymer ?
#
loop_
_entity_poly.entity_id
_entity_poly.type
_entity_poly.pdbx_seq_one_letter_code
_entity_poly.pdbx_strand_id
1 'polypeptide(L)' 'MSDFDESALESSGNWSAETEDNHSIAGRARVRAQLQADIEAFLQNGGHIEEVDTHFQSAASRKVEVGFNNRSF' A
#
# COMPACT_ATOMS: atom_id res chain seq x y z
N MET A 1 1.31 0.63 -24.66
CA MET A 1 1.87 0.52 -23.31
C MET A 1 1.84 1.91 -22.71
N SER A 2 1.06 2.15 -21.67
CA SER A 2 1.16 3.37 -20.87
C SER A 2 2.23 3.11 -19.82
N ASP A 3 3.38 3.76 -19.98
CA ASP A 3 4.45 3.73 -19.00
C ASP A 3 3.90 4.16 -17.63
N PHE A 4 4.09 3.29 -16.64
CA PHE A 4 3.75 3.57 -15.26
C PHE A 4 4.73 4.64 -14.76
N ASP A 5 4.22 5.86 -14.53
CA ASP A 5 5.01 7.00 -14.08
C ASP A 5 5.34 6.86 -12.60
N GLU A 6 6.45 6.17 -12.29
CA GLU A 6 6.97 5.99 -10.93
C GLU A 6 7.34 7.32 -10.23
N SER A 7 7.46 8.43 -10.97
CA SER A 7 7.84 9.72 -10.38
C SER A 7 6.76 10.31 -9.46
N ALA A 8 5.50 9.93 -9.65
CA ALA A 8 4.40 10.33 -8.78
C ALA A 8 4.39 9.54 -7.45
N LEU A 9 5.09 8.41 -7.38
CA LEU A 9 5.12 7.55 -6.20
C LEU A 9 6.20 7.97 -5.18
N GLU A 10 7.24 8.68 -5.63
CA GLU A 10 8.39 9.05 -4.76
C GLU A 10 8.11 10.20 -3.78
N SER A 11 6.93 10.82 -3.81
CA SER A 11 6.64 12.06 -3.04
C SER A 11 5.43 11.99 -2.09
N SER A 12 4.65 10.90 -2.09
CA SER A 12 3.38 10.84 -1.33
C SER A 12 3.52 10.43 0.15
N GLY A 13 4.73 10.33 0.68
CA GLY A 13 4.89 10.09 2.11
C GLY A 13 6.35 10.10 2.52
N ASN A 14 6.84 11.26 2.93
CA ASN A 14 8.02 11.34 3.78
C ASN A 14 7.68 10.74 5.16
N TRP A 15 7.47 9.42 5.22
CA TRP A 15 7.49 8.61 6.46
C TRP A 15 8.90 8.54 7.07
N SER A 16 9.86 9.25 6.46
CA SER A 16 11.26 9.38 6.86
C SER A 16 11.49 10.33 8.04
N ALA A 17 10.43 10.80 8.69
CA ALA A 17 10.59 11.47 9.99
C ALA A 17 10.89 10.39 11.03
N GLU A 18 12.17 10.30 11.44
CA GLU A 18 12.60 9.61 12.67
C GLU A 18 12.66 8.07 12.59
N THR A 19 13.49 7.51 11.71
CA THR A 19 13.92 6.10 11.76
C THR A 19 14.55 5.68 13.10
N GLU A 20 14.89 6.63 13.99
CA GLU A 20 15.69 6.37 15.18
C GLU A 20 14.92 5.67 16.33
N ASP A 21 13.58 5.75 16.41
CA ASP A 21 12.90 5.22 17.62
C ASP A 21 11.48 4.64 17.44
N ASN A 22 11.16 4.08 16.27
CA ASN A 22 9.89 3.35 16.06
C ASN A 22 9.74 2.07 16.90
N HIS A 23 10.81 1.67 17.59
CA HIS A 23 10.86 0.47 18.41
C HIS A 23 10.63 0.73 19.90
N SER A 24 10.72 1.98 20.39
CA SER A 24 10.29 2.30 21.75
C SER A 24 8.78 2.55 21.85
N ILE A 25 8.27 2.41 23.07
CA ILE A 25 6.86 2.73 23.39
C ILE A 25 6.58 4.22 23.10
N ALA A 26 7.55 5.09 23.38
CA ALA A 26 7.41 6.53 23.18
C ALA A 26 7.34 6.88 21.68
N GLY A 27 8.22 6.30 20.85
CA GLY A 27 8.18 6.54 19.40
C GLY A 27 6.91 5.99 18.76
N ARG A 28 6.46 4.78 19.15
CA ARG A 28 5.16 4.25 18.68
C ARG A 28 3.99 5.14 19.07
N ALA A 29 4.03 5.78 20.24
CA ALA A 29 2.99 6.72 20.65
C ALA A 29 2.98 7.99 19.79
N ARG A 30 4.16 8.52 19.43
CA ARG A 30 4.27 9.68 18.52
C ARG A 30 3.74 9.35 17.13
N VAL A 31 4.13 8.21 16.55
CA VAL A 31 3.62 7.77 15.24
C VAL A 31 2.11 7.63 15.26
N ARG A 32 1.53 7.06 16.33
CA ARG A 32 0.07 6.97 16.46
C ARG A 32 -0.59 8.35 16.51
N ALA A 33 -0.03 9.28 17.26
CA ALA A 33 -0.56 10.64 17.35
C ALA A 33 -0.50 11.38 16.01
N GLN A 34 0.61 11.24 15.28
CA GLN A 34 0.77 11.82 13.95
C GLN A 34 -0.24 11.23 12.96
N LEU A 35 -0.31 9.89 12.89
CA LEU A 35 -1.26 9.20 12.01
C LEU A 35 -2.71 9.61 12.31
N GLN A 36 -3.07 9.77 13.57
CA GLN A 36 -4.40 10.25 13.97
C GLN A 36 -4.69 11.65 13.41
N ALA A 37 -3.75 12.59 13.56
CA ALA A 37 -3.89 13.94 13.04
C ALA A 37 -4.02 13.96 11.51
N ASP A 38 -3.24 13.12 10.82
CA ASP A 38 -3.26 13.03 9.36
C ASP A 38 -4.58 12.44 8.84
N ILE A 39 -5.12 11.42 9.52
CA ILE A 39 -6.45 10.84 9.21
C ILE A 39 -7.53 11.91 9.38
N GLU A 40 -7.51 12.65 10.50
CA GLU A 40 -8.51 13.69 10.75
C GLU A 40 -8.45 14.79 9.69
N ALA A 41 -7.25 15.26 9.33
CA ALA A 41 -7.06 16.25 8.27
C ALA A 41 -7.56 15.72 6.92
N PHE A 42 -7.28 14.47 6.57
CA PHE A 42 -7.74 13.84 5.34
C PHE A 42 -9.28 13.79 5.26
N LEU A 43 -9.94 13.37 6.34
CA LEU A 43 -11.39 13.31 6.41
C LEU A 43 -12.04 14.70 6.37
N GLN A 44 -11.45 15.69 7.05
CA GLN A 44 -11.94 17.08 7.04
C GLN A 44 -11.86 17.72 5.65
N ASN A 45 -10.87 17.34 4.85
CA ASN A 45 -10.72 17.81 3.48
C ASN A 45 -11.68 17.10 2.49
N GLY A 46 -12.61 16.29 2.98
CA GLY A 46 -13.58 15.55 2.16
C GLY A 46 -13.02 14.24 1.60
N GLY A 47 -11.88 13.77 2.09
CA GLY A 47 -11.36 12.44 1.80
C GLY A 47 -12.23 11.35 2.43
N HIS A 48 -12.27 10.19 1.79
CA HIS A 48 -13.00 9.02 2.27
C HIS A 48 -12.07 7.81 2.35
N ILE A 49 -12.17 7.04 3.43
CA ILE A 49 -11.42 5.81 3.63
C ILE A 49 -12.39 4.65 3.43
N GLU A 50 -12.10 3.80 2.47
CA GLU A 50 -12.89 2.62 2.15
C GLU A 50 -12.10 1.36 2.47
N GLU A 51 -12.78 0.38 3.07
CA GLU A 51 -12.22 -0.96 3.26
C GLU A 51 -12.34 -1.73 1.95
N VAL A 52 -11.21 -2.14 1.39
CA VAL A 52 -11.18 -3.01 0.21
C VAL A 52 -11.11 -4.45 0.68
N ASP A 53 -12.02 -5.30 0.18
CA ASP A 53 -11.99 -6.73 0.47
C ASP A 53 -10.64 -7.32 0.00
N THR A 54 -9.86 -7.82 0.94
CA THR A 54 -8.56 -8.45 0.70
C THR A 54 -8.66 -9.96 0.56
N HIS A 55 -9.87 -10.54 0.49
CA HIS A 55 -10.08 -11.93 0.14
C HIS A 55 -9.55 -12.18 -1.27
N PHE A 56 -8.27 -12.53 -1.31
CA PHE A 56 -7.58 -13.09 -2.45
C PHE A 56 -8.45 -14.26 -2.93
N GLN A 57 -9.04 -14.14 -4.13
CA GLN A 57 -9.75 -15.27 -4.71
C GLN A 57 -8.74 -16.40 -4.83
N SER A 58 -8.86 -17.37 -3.93
CA SER A 58 -8.18 -18.66 -3.99
C SER A 58 -8.79 -19.52 -5.11
N ALA A 59 -9.16 -18.90 -6.23
CA ALA A 59 -9.35 -19.61 -7.47
C ALA A 59 -8.03 -20.34 -7.70
N ALA A 60 -8.08 -21.67 -7.54
CA ALA A 60 -6.91 -22.53 -7.68
C ALA A 60 -6.14 -22.09 -8.92
N SER A 61 -4.84 -21.84 -8.79
CA SER A 61 -3.98 -21.43 -9.90
C SER A 61 -4.30 -22.33 -11.08
N ARG A 62 -4.96 -21.78 -12.12
CA ARG A 62 -5.36 -22.58 -13.27
C ARG A 62 -4.09 -23.21 -13.82
N LYS A 63 -3.99 -24.54 -13.77
CA LYS A 63 -2.88 -25.25 -14.36
C LYS A 63 -2.87 -24.88 -15.84
N VAL A 64 -1.81 -24.19 -16.23
CA VAL A 64 -1.66 -23.70 -17.59
C VAL A 64 -1.67 -24.91 -18.53
N GLU A 65 -2.51 -24.89 -19.56
CA GLU A 65 -2.59 -25.98 -20.53
C GLU A 65 -1.26 -26.15 -21.27
N VAL A 66 -0.96 -27.40 -21.63
CA VAL A 66 0.15 -27.74 -22.52
C VAL A 66 -0.01 -26.94 -23.82
N GLY A 67 1.02 -26.17 -24.20
CA GLY A 67 0.98 -25.31 -25.40
C GLY A 67 0.62 -23.84 -25.13
N PHE A 68 0.45 -23.43 -23.87
CA PHE A 68 0.31 -22.00 -23.54
C PHE A 68 1.53 -21.20 -24.00
N ASN A 69 1.29 -20.09 -24.70
CA ASN A 69 2.31 -19.31 -25.41
C ASN A 69 3.10 -20.12 -26.46
N ASN A 70 2.45 -21.03 -27.19
CA ASN A 70 3.04 -21.79 -28.30
C ASN A 70 4.34 -22.55 -27.93
N ARG A 71 4.52 -22.90 -26.66
CA ARG A 71 5.62 -23.77 -26.22
C ARG A 71 5.20 -25.22 -26.48
N SER A 72 5.54 -25.75 -27.66
CA SER A 72 5.51 -27.19 -27.91
C SER A 72 6.54 -27.90 -27.03
N PHE A 73 6.20 -29.12 -26.62
CA PHE A 73 7.10 -30.05 -25.91
C PHE A 73 8.31 -30.45 -26.77
#